data_AF-A0A7V2AJR5-F1
#
_entry.id   AF-A0A7V2AJR5-F1
#
_cell.length_a   1.000
_cell.length_b   1.000
_cell.length_c   1.000
_cell.angle_alpha   90.00
_cell.angle_beta   90.00
_cell.angle_gamma   90.00
#
_symmetry.space_group_name_H-M   'P 1'
#
loop_
_entity.id
_entity.type
_entity.pdbx_description
1 polymer ?
#
loop_
_entity_poly.entity_id
_entity_poly.type
_entity_poly.pdbx_seq_one_letter_code
_entity_poly.pdbx_strand_id
1 'polypeptide(L)'
;MQKDLQVTQTIELGPKDVALVWNDEGKISAHVSDVALTEAVPQHVLLALAVMMSMDNPEVVGKMWDIFEKMMDRDIVRQAAN
;
A
#
# COMPACT_ATOMS: atom_id res chain seq x y z
N MET A 1 0.16 -6.55 26.06
CA MET A 1 1.39 -7.19 25.56
C MET A 1 1.78 -6.49 24.27
N GLN A 2 2.91 -5.78 24.27
CA GLN A 2 3.51 -5.26 23.03
C GLN A 2 3.88 -6.48 22.19
N LYS A 3 3.23 -6.64 21.03
CA LYS A 3 3.74 -7.55 20.01
C LYS A 3 4.94 -6.85 19.42
N ASP A 4 6.14 -7.31 19.78
CA ASP A 4 7.36 -6.87 19.11
C ASP A 4 7.21 -7.22 17.62
N LEU A 5 6.97 -6.19 16.80
CA LEU A 5 7.01 -6.30 15.35
C LEU A 5 8.43 -6.73 14.97
N GLN A 6 8.63 -8.03 14.71
CA GLN A 6 9.86 -8.50 14.11
C GLN A 6 9.94 -7.96 12.69
N VAL A 7 10.77 -6.95 12.49
CA VAL A 7 11.10 -6.46 11.15
C VAL A 7 11.88 -7.58 10.46
N THR A 8 11.21 -8.30 9.57
CA THR A 8 11.77 -9.44 8.83
C THR A 8 12.77 -9.01 7.77
N GLN A 9 12.63 -7.80 7.23
CA GLN A 9 13.57 -7.22 6.29
C GLN A 9 13.43 -5.68 6.27
N THR A 10 14.56 -4.98 6.23
CA THR A 10 14.61 -3.54 5.96
C THR A 10 15.07 -3.34 4.52
N ILE A 11 14.35 -2.50 3.77
CA ILE A 11 14.74 -2.10 2.42
C ILE A 11 14.98 -0.59 2.40
N GLU A 12 16.10 -0.16 1.84
CA GLU A 12 16.34 1.25 1.57
C GLU A 12 15.62 1.64 0.28
N LEU A 13 14.79 2.69 0.36
CA LEU A 13 14.07 3.23 -0.78
C LEU A 13 14.83 4.42 -1.34
N GLY A 14 15.07 4.41 -2.65
CA GLY A 14 15.54 5.57 -3.37
C GLY A 14 14.49 6.68 -3.46
N PRO A 15 14.86 7.88 -3.97
CA PRO A 15 13.98 9.06 -4.02
C PRO A 15 12.69 8.90 -4.84
N LYS A 16 12.56 7.80 -5.59
CA LYS A 16 11.39 7.47 -6.42
C LYS A 16 10.87 6.07 -6.16
N ASP A 17 11.38 5.39 -5.15
CA ASP A 17 10.97 4.02 -4.89
C ASP A 17 9.77 3.99 -3.95
N VAL A 18 8.90 3.02 -4.19
CA VAL A 18 7.73 2.75 -3.37
C VAL A 18 7.80 1.30 -2.90
N ALA A 19 7.79 1.09 -1.59
CA ALA A 19 7.66 -0.23 -0.99
C ALA A 19 6.19 -0.62 -0.87
N LEU A 20 5.87 -1.86 -1.23
CA LEU A 20 4.61 -2.49 -0.91
C LEU A 20 4.84 -3.52 0.19
N VAL A 21 4.08 -3.38 1.27
CA VAL A 21 4.19 -4.24 2.44
C VAL A 21 2.85 -4.93 2.67
N TRP A 22 2.88 -6.26 2.64
CA TRP A 22 1.76 -7.11 3.02
C TRP A 22 1.95 -7.58 4.45
N ASN A 23 0.89 -7.50 5.25
CA ASN A 23 0.86 -8.16 6.56
C ASN A 23 0.27 -9.56 6.46
N ASP A 24 0.32 -10.31 7.56
CA ASP A 24 -0.20 -11.68 7.65
C ASP A 24 -1.72 -11.78 7.44
N GLU A 25 -2.45 -10.66 7.51
CA GLU A 25 -3.89 -10.59 7.23
C GLU A 25 -4.18 -10.31 5.73
N GLY A 26 -3.14 -10.21 4.90
CA GLY A 26 -3.25 -9.88 3.48
C GLY A 26 -3.57 -8.40 3.20
N LYS A 27 -3.45 -7.51 4.19
CA LYS A 27 -3.58 -6.07 3.98
C LYS A 27 -2.30 -5.52 3.38
N ILE A 28 -2.44 -4.72 2.33
CA ILE A 28 -1.35 -4.03 1.65
C ILE A 28 -1.22 -2.59 2.17
N SER A 29 0.02 -2.14 2.31
CA SER A 29 0.37 -0.75 2.61
C SER A 29 1.50 -0.30 1.69
N ALA A 30 1.42 0.93 1.20
CA ALA A 30 2.48 1.55 0.43
C ALA A 30 3.30 2.48 1.34
N HIS A 31 4.61 2.51 1.13
CA HIS A 31 5.55 3.40 1.83
C HIS A 31 6.50 3.99 0.80
N VAL A 32 6.80 5.28 0.93
CA VAL A 32 7.77 5.96 0.06
C VAL A 32 8.99 6.39 0.88
N SER A 33 10.09 6.74 0.22
CA SER A 33 11.30 7.22 0.90
C SER A 33 11.10 8.51 1.70
N ASP A 34 10.12 9.34 1.33
CA ASP A 34 9.71 10.52 2.08
C ASP A 34 8.65 10.17 3.14
N VAL A 35 9.07 10.12 4.40
CA VAL A 35 8.20 9.83 5.55
C VAL A 35 7.07 10.86 5.68
N ALA A 36 7.35 12.15 5.40
CA ALA A 36 6.32 13.18 5.49
C ALA A 36 5.21 12.96 4.46
N LEU A 37 5.57 12.43 3.30
CA LEU A 37 4.62 12.11 2.23
C LEU A 37 3.80 10.86 2.56
N THR A 38 4.40 9.88 3.23
CA THR A 38 3.72 8.67 3.72
C THR A 38 2.65 8.99 4.78
N GLU A 39 2.92 9.97 5.65
CA GLU A 39 2.00 10.39 6.70
C GLU A 39 0.93 11.39 6.22
N ALA A 40 1.26 12.26 5.26
CA ALA A 40 0.35 13.29 4.77
C ALA A 40 -0.65 12.79 3.71
N VAL A 41 -0.32 11.70 3.00
CA VAL A 41 -1.11 11.21 1.87
C VAL A 41 -1.94 9.99 2.29
N PRO A 42 -3.25 9.95 1.96
CA PRO A 42 -4.07 8.78 2.24
C PRO A 42 -3.51 7.52 1.57
N GLN A 43 -3.58 6.39 2.27
CA GLN A 43 -2.93 5.15 1.82
C GLN A 43 -3.44 4.65 0.46
N HIS A 44 -4.71 4.89 0.13
CA HIS A 44 -5.26 4.54 -1.19
C HIS A 44 -4.59 5.32 -2.34
N VAL A 45 -4.17 6.56 -2.11
CA VAL A 45 -3.46 7.36 -3.11
C VAL A 45 -2.05 6.82 -3.35
N LEU A 46 -1.34 6.44 -2.28
CA LEU A 46 0.00 5.84 -2.40
C LEU A 46 -0.06 4.47 -3.08
N LEU A 47 -1.09 3.68 -2.81
CA LEU A 47 -1.33 2.42 -3.52
C LEU A 47 -1.61 2.65 -5.01
N ALA A 48 -2.45 3.63 -5.36
CA ALA A 48 -2.69 3.99 -6.76
C ALA A 48 -1.39 4.45 -7.47
N LEU A 49 -0.56 5.25 -6.80
CA LEU A 49 0.75 5.64 -7.31
C LEU A 49 1.65 4.42 -7.57
N ALA A 50 1.71 3.49 -6.62
CA ALA A 50 2.49 2.26 -6.78
C ALA A 50 2.01 1.40 -7.96
N VAL A 51 0.70 1.34 -8.22
CA VAL A 51 0.15 0.68 -9.42
C VAL A 51 0.61 1.39 -10.69
N MET A 52 0.51 2.72 -10.75
CA MET A 52 0.94 3.51 -11.92
C MET A 52 2.43 3.34 -12.22
N MET A 53 3.25 3.21 -11.17
CA MET A 53 4.69 2.97 -11.31
C MET A 53 5.04 1.55 -11.76
N SER A 54 4.17 0.58 -11.52
CA SER A 54 4.38 -0.83 -11.85
C SER A 54 3.78 -1.23 -13.20
N MET A 55 3.31 -0.27 -14.01
CA MET A 55 2.61 -0.55 -15.28
C MET A 55 3.41 -1.36 -16.30
N ASP A 56 4.73 -1.42 -16.16
CA ASP A 56 5.64 -2.27 -16.94
C ASP A 56 5.66 -3.73 -16.48
N ASN A 57 5.05 -4.04 -15.33
CA ASN A 57 4.90 -5.38 -14.75
C ASN A 57 3.42 -5.77 -14.60
N PRO A 58 2.80 -6.36 -15.64
CA PRO A 58 1.37 -6.67 -15.66
C PRO A 58 0.92 -7.62 -14.55
N GLU A 59 1.79 -8.54 -14.10
CA GLU A 59 1.45 -9.49 -13.04
C GLU A 59 1.34 -8.80 -11.68
N VAL A 60 2.26 -7.89 -11.37
CA VAL A 60 2.23 -7.07 -10.15
C VAL A 60 1.02 -6.16 -10.16
N VAL A 61 0.76 -5.50 -11.29
CA VAL A 61 -0.41 -4.62 -11.47
C VAL A 61 -1.71 -5.37 -11.25
N GLY A 62 -1.87 -6.56 -11.84
CA GLY A 62 -3.09 -7.37 -11.66
C GLY A 62 -3.36 -7.71 -10.20
N LYS A 63 -2.34 -8.21 -9.47
CA LYS A 63 -2.46 -8.53 -8.05
C LYS A 63 -2.77 -7.29 -7.19
N MET A 64 -2.16 -6.16 -7.51
CA MET A 64 -2.41 -4.91 -6.79
C MET A 64 -3.80 -4.36 -7.06
N TRP A 65 -4.27 -4.43 -8.30
CA TRP A 65 -5.59 -3.97 -8.71
C TRP A 65 -6.70 -4.73 -7.99
N ASP A 66 -6.61 -6.06 -7.94
CA ASP A 66 -7.58 -6.91 -7.22
C ASP A 66 -7.69 -6.58 -5.73
N ILE A 67 -6.58 -6.18 -5.10
CA ILE A 67 -6.55 -5.80 -3.68
C ILE A 67 -7.10 -4.38 -3.50
N PHE A 68 -6.72 -3.46 -4.40
CA PHE A 68 -7.17 -2.08 -4.38
C PHE A 68 -8.68 -1.96 -4.59
N GLU A 69 -9.25 -2.70 -5.54
CA GLU A 69 -10.69 -2.76 -5.80
C GLU A 69 -11.47 -3.20 -4.54
N LYS A 70 -11.03 -4.29 -3.89
CA LYS A 70 -11.63 -4.78 -2.64
C LYS A 70 -11.55 -3.77 -1.49
N MET A 71 -10.51 -2.94 -1.46
CA MET A 71 -10.37 -1.88 -0.47
C MET A 71 -11.33 -0.73 -0.75
N MET A 72 -11.42 -0.27 -2.01
CA MET A 72 -12.37 0.78 -2.40
C MET A 72 -13.82 0.37 -2.17
N ASP A 73 -14.19 -0.86 -2.53
CA ASP A 73 -15.54 -1.37 -2.28
C ASP A 73 -15.90 -1.33 -0.79
N ARG A 74 -14.96 -1.70 0.08
CA ARG A 74 -15.16 -1.64 1.53
C ARG A 74 -15.27 -0.21 2.05
N ASP A 75 -14.48 0.71 1.54
CA ASP A 75 -14.52 2.11 1.94
C ASP A 75 -15.78 2.83 1.43
N ILE A 76 -16.26 2.53 0.22
CA ILE A 76 -17.54 3.02 -0.32
C ILE A 76 -18.70 2.55 0.55
N VAL A 77 -18.73 1.26 0.93
CA VAL A 77 -19.74 0.71 1.85
C VAL A 77 -19.69 1.42 3.20
N ARG A 78 -18.49 1.76 3.68
CA ARG A 78 -18.30 2.44 4.97
C ARG A 78 -18.72 3.91 4.93
N GLN A 79 -18.56 4.58 3.80
CA GLN A 79 -19.04 5.95 3.59
C GLN A 79 -20.55 6.02 3.36
N ALA A 80 -21.16 5.00 2.75
CA ALA A 80 -22.61 4.91 2.56
C ALA A 80 -23.38 4.53 3.84
N ALA A 81 -22.70 4.03 4.87
CA ALA A 81 -23.28 3.64 6.16
C ALA A 81 -23.19 4.74 7.24
N ASN A 82 -22.61 5.90 6.92
CA ASN A 82 -22.60 7.11 7.74
C ASN A 82 -23.45 8.21 7.09
#